data_AF-A0A482WYH5-F1
#
_entry.id   AF-A0A482WYH5-F1
#
_cell.length_a   1.000
_cell.length_b   1.000
_cell.length_c   1.000
_cell.angle_alpha   90.00
_cell.angle_beta   90.00
_cell.angle_gamma   90.00
#
_symmetry.space_group_name_H-M   'P 1'
#
loop_
_entity.id
_entity.type
_entity.pdbx_description
1 polymer ?
#
loop_
_entity_poly.entity_id
_entity_poly.type
_entity_poly.pdbx_seq_one_letter_code
_entity_poly.pdbx_strand_id
1 'polypeptide(L)'
;PGWAVDPAAEGAAPVGGAATWVPVAAGEPVPPSAIPAGLDTGGEQLYVGRGKHESGALIPGKVVPSHGVCYVPWGGEEHGIAEYE
;
A
#
# COMPACT_ATOMS: atom_id res chain seq x y z
N PRO A 1 -19.85 0.07 16.65
CA PRO A 1 -18.70 -0.13 15.74
C PRO A 1 -18.58 1.09 14.80
N GLY A 2 -17.78 2.06 15.23
CA GLY A 2 -17.65 3.37 14.60
C GLY A 2 -16.64 3.35 13.47
N TRP A 3 -17.13 3.52 12.25
CA TRP A 3 -16.33 3.98 11.12
C TRP A 3 -16.36 5.52 11.04
N ALA A 4 -16.62 6.21 12.15
CA ALA A 4 -16.64 7.66 12.17
C ALA A 4 -15.24 8.18 11.82
N VAL A 5 -15.03 8.43 10.53
CA VAL A 5 -13.90 9.18 10.03
C VAL A 5 -14.03 10.57 10.61
N ASP A 6 -13.04 10.96 11.40
CA ASP A 6 -12.95 12.31 11.94
C ASP A 6 -12.79 13.26 10.75
N PRO A 7 -13.69 14.25 10.55
CA PRO A 7 -13.59 15.19 9.44
C PRO A 7 -12.33 16.05 9.48
N ALA A 8 -11.59 16.06 10.60
CA ALA A 8 -10.29 16.72 10.71
C ALA A 8 -9.12 15.89 10.15
N ALA A 9 -9.32 14.60 9.85
CA ALA A 9 -8.30 13.74 9.22
C ALA A 9 -8.20 13.92 7.70
N GLU A 10 -9.01 14.82 7.11
CA GLU A 10 -8.95 15.19 5.70
C GLU A 10 -7.77 16.13 5.40
N GLY A 11 -6.57 15.73 5.80
CA GLY A 11 -5.33 16.24 5.23
C GLY A 11 -5.18 15.69 3.82
N ALA A 12 -5.86 16.34 2.86
CA ALA A 12 -5.83 16.03 1.43
C ALA A 12 -6.28 14.59 1.08
N ALA A 13 -7.59 14.32 1.20
CA ALA A 13 -8.16 13.33 0.30
C ALA A 13 -7.72 13.67 -1.14
N PRO A 14 -7.20 12.73 -1.95
CA PRO A 14 -6.74 13.03 -3.30
C PRO A 14 -7.90 13.66 -4.07
N VAL A 15 -7.76 14.96 -4.34
CA VAL A 15 -8.77 15.78 -5.03
C VAL A 15 -8.99 15.12 -6.39
N GLY A 16 -10.24 14.69 -6.64
CA GLY A 16 -10.69 13.89 -7.78
C GLY A 16 -9.80 13.91 -9.02
N GLY A 17 -8.95 12.88 -9.13
CA GLY A 17 -8.14 12.55 -10.30
C GLY A 17 -8.07 11.03 -10.47
N ALA A 18 -7.77 10.55 -11.68
CA ALA A 18 -7.60 9.13 -11.91
C ALA A 18 -6.30 8.64 -11.24
N ALA A 19 -6.41 7.65 -10.34
CA ALA A 19 -5.24 6.94 -9.82
C ALA A 19 -4.77 5.90 -10.85
N THR A 20 -3.45 5.72 -10.95
CA THR A 20 -2.84 4.66 -11.76
C THR A 20 -1.93 3.80 -10.89
N TRP A 21 -1.92 2.50 -11.18
CA TRP A 21 -0.95 1.56 -10.64
C TRP A 21 0.39 1.80 -11.34
N VAL A 22 1.48 1.86 -10.58
CA VAL A 22 2.82 2.17 -11.12
C VAL A 22 3.75 1.03 -10.75
N PRO A 23 4.23 0.23 -11.73
CA PRO A 23 5.15 -0.86 -11.43
C PRO A 23 6.42 -0.38 -10.73
N VAL A 24 6.76 -1.05 -9.64
CA VAL A 24 7.99 -0.88 -8.86
C VAL A 24 8.76 -2.19 -8.89
N ALA A 25 10.00 -2.13 -9.37
CA ALA A 25 10.90 -3.29 -9.37
C ALA A 25 11.48 -3.52 -7.96
N ALA A 26 11.96 -4.74 -7.71
CA ALA A 26 12.57 -5.08 -6.44
C ALA A 26 13.74 -4.14 -6.10
N GLY A 27 13.66 -3.51 -4.92
CA GLY A 27 14.68 -2.58 -4.42
C GLY A 27 14.55 -1.13 -4.92
N GLU A 28 13.63 -0.84 -5.84
CA GLU A 28 13.32 0.54 -6.23
C GLU A 28 12.47 1.25 -5.15
N PRO A 29 12.62 2.58 -5.00
CA PRO A 29 11.88 3.34 -4.00
C PRO A 29 10.40 3.48 -4.37
N VAL A 30 9.57 3.68 -3.35
CA VAL A 30 8.14 3.99 -3.53
C VAL A 30 7.97 5.30 -4.31
N PRO A 31 7.10 5.37 -5.34
CA PRO A 31 6.85 6.59 -6.09
C PRO A 31 6.42 7.77 -5.18
N PRO A 32 6.93 9.00 -5.40
CA PRO A 32 6.57 10.16 -4.56
C PRO A 32 5.08 10.52 -4.54
N SER A 33 4.32 10.07 -5.54
CA SER A 33 2.87 10.28 -5.66
C SER A 33 2.03 9.10 -5.13
N ALA A 34 2.65 8.13 -4.47
CA ALA A 34 1.94 6.98 -3.91
C ALA A 34 0.91 7.43 -2.86
N ILE A 35 -0.23 6.74 -2.83
CA ILE A 35 -1.35 7.10 -1.95
C ILE A 35 -1.07 6.57 -0.53
N PRO A 36 -1.01 7.45 0.50
CA PRO A 36 -0.87 7.04 1.88
C PRO A 36 -2.03 6.14 2.33
N ALA A 37 -1.73 5.01 2.98
CA ALA A 37 -2.71 4.04 3.46
C ALA A 37 -2.87 4.03 4.99
N GLY A 38 -1.92 4.60 5.72
CA GLY A 38 -1.91 4.63 7.18
C GLY A 38 -0.50 4.62 7.75
N LEU A 39 -0.38 4.42 9.06
CA LEU A 39 0.89 4.31 9.76
C LEU A 39 1.04 2.92 10.38
N ASP A 40 2.26 2.40 10.42
CA ASP A 40 2.58 1.21 11.19
C ASP A 40 2.69 1.53 12.70
N THR A 41 3.00 0.53 13.52
CA THR A 41 3.16 0.72 14.97
C THR A 41 4.36 1.60 15.36
N GLY A 42 5.37 1.70 14.50
CA GLY A 42 6.53 2.58 14.66
C GLY A 42 6.34 4.00 14.11
N GLY A 43 5.20 4.29 13.47
CA GLY A 43 4.92 5.56 12.80
C GLY A 43 5.46 5.64 11.37
N GLU A 44 5.88 4.54 10.77
CA GLU A 44 6.25 4.46 9.35
C GLU A 44 5.01 4.65 8.46
N GLN A 45 5.14 5.52 7.45
CA GLN A 45 4.11 5.72 6.43
C GLN A 45 3.98 4.48 5.54
N LEU A 46 2.78 3.93 5.50
CA LEU A 46 2.40 2.84 4.60
C LEU A 46 1.69 3.38 3.36
N TYR A 47 1.80 2.67 2.24
CA TYR A 47 1.13 3.06 0.99
C TYR A 47 0.22 1.95 0.47
N VAL A 48 -0.77 2.33 -0.33
CA VAL A 48 -1.59 1.37 -1.07
C VAL A 48 -0.72 0.72 -2.13
N GLY A 49 -0.71 -0.61 -2.18
CA GLY A 49 -0.05 -1.35 -3.24
C GLY A 49 -0.84 -2.60 -3.63
N ARG A 50 -0.40 -3.27 -4.69
CA ARG A 50 -0.84 -4.62 -5.02
C ARG A 50 0.31 -5.45 -5.56
N GLY A 51 0.30 -6.74 -5.26
CA GLY A 51 1.34 -7.67 -5.66
C GLY A 51 0.76 -8.93 -6.28
N LYS A 52 1.52 -9.56 -7.18
CA LYS A 52 1.16 -10.85 -7.76
C LYS A 52 1.63 -11.97 -6.84
N HIS A 53 0.68 -12.62 -6.16
CA HIS A 53 0.95 -13.78 -5.32
C HIS A 53 1.29 -15.01 -6.18
N GLU A 54 1.97 -16.01 -5.59
CA GLU A 54 2.41 -17.24 -6.28
C GLU A 54 1.25 -18.03 -6.92
N SER A 55 0.04 -17.91 -6.38
CA SER A 55 -1.19 -18.46 -6.97
C SER A 55 -1.57 -17.81 -8.33
N GLY A 56 -0.91 -16.72 -8.71
CA GLY A 56 -1.20 -15.91 -9.89
C GLY A 56 -2.20 -14.79 -9.64
N ALA A 57 -2.83 -14.73 -8.46
CA ALA A 57 -3.75 -13.67 -8.09
C ALA A 57 -3.03 -12.34 -7.90
N LEU A 58 -3.63 -11.26 -8.39
CA LEU A 58 -3.20 -9.89 -8.12
C LEU A 58 -3.98 -9.36 -6.91
N ILE A 59 -3.29 -9.11 -5.80
CA ILE A 59 -3.91 -8.91 -4.49
C ILE A 59 -3.51 -7.53 -3.96
N PRO A 60 -4.45 -6.69 -3.51
CA PRO A 60 -4.13 -5.44 -2.83
C PRO A 60 -3.52 -5.69 -1.45
N GLY A 61 -2.63 -4.80 -1.03
CA GLY A 61 -1.85 -4.92 0.19
C GLY A 61 -1.31 -3.58 0.69
N LYS A 62 -0.37 -3.66 1.64
CA LYS A 62 0.33 -2.49 2.19
C LYS A 62 1.78 -2.49 1.72
N VAL A 63 2.25 -1.38 1.17
CA VAL A 63 3.68 -1.16 0.90
C VAL A 63 4.34 -0.65 2.17
N VAL A 64 5.44 -1.30 2.56
CA VAL A 64 6.29 -0.89 3.69
C VAL A 64 7.62 -0.43 3.11
N PRO A 65 7.86 0.90 2.95
CA PRO A 65 9.04 1.42 2.28
C PRO A 65 10.37 0.93 2.86
N SER A 66 10.49 0.85 4.18
CA SER A 66 11.69 0.41 4.88
C SER A 66 12.05 -1.05 4.60
N HIS A 67 11.05 -1.87 4.27
CA HIS A 67 11.22 -3.28 3.90
C HIS A 67 11.36 -3.47 2.39
N GLY A 68 10.97 -2.48 1.57
CA GLY A 68 11.03 -2.56 0.11
C GLY A 68 10.06 -3.56 -0.50
N VAL A 69 8.93 -3.87 0.17
CA VAL A 69 7.94 -4.86 -0.30
C VAL A 69 6.50 -4.38 -0.11
N CYS A 70 5.59 -4.93 -0.92
CA CYS A 70 4.15 -4.92 -0.69
C CYS A 70 3.74 -6.21 0.03
N TYR A 71 3.19 -6.12 1.24
CA TYR A 71 2.61 -7.26 1.94
C TYR A 71 1.16 -7.47 1.48
N VAL A 72 0.89 -8.65 0.90
CA VAL A 72 -0.44 -9.07 0.47
C VAL A 72 -0.98 -10.19 1.37
N PRO A 73 -2.26 -10.14 1.78
CA PRO A 73 -2.85 -11.20 2.59
C PRO A 73 -3.30 -12.37 1.71
N TRP A 74 -2.85 -13.58 2.03
CA TRP A 74 -3.33 -14.80 1.37
C TRP A 74 -3.25 -16.00 2.31
N GLY A 75 -4.32 -16.80 2.37
CA GLY A 75 -4.33 -18.04 3.16
C GLY A 75 -4.20 -17.85 4.68
N GLY A 76 -4.44 -16.64 5.19
CA GLY A 76 -4.25 -16.32 6.61
C GLY A 76 -2.84 -15.83 6.97
N GLU A 77 -1.96 -15.68 5.99
CA GLU A 77 -0.58 -15.21 6.15
C GLU A 77 -0.34 -13.91 5.37
N GLU A 78 0.73 -13.19 5.73
CA GLU A 78 1.23 -12.03 4.99
C GLU A 78 2.39 -12.45 4.08
N HIS A 79 2.27 -12.13 2.79
CA HIS A 79 3.25 -12.48 1.77
C HIS A 79 3.93 -11.22 1.26
N GLY A 80 5.26 -11.12 1.42
CA GLY A 80 6.04 -9.97 0.96
C GLY A 80 6.37 -10.09 -0.53
N ILE A 81 5.85 -9.17 -1.34
CA ILE A 81 6.08 -9.10 -2.79
C ILE A 81 7.04 -7.95 -3.10
N ALA A 82 8.22 -8.27 -3.64
CA ALA A 82 9.25 -7.28 -3.96
C ALA A 82 8.97 -6.50 -5.26
N GLU A 83 8.24 -7.09 -6.20
CA GLU A 83 7.77 -6.44 -7.43
C GLU A 83 6.26 -6.17 -7.34
N TYR A 84 5.88 -4.91 -7.22
CA TYR A 84 4.51 -4.50 -6.92
C TYR A 84 4.09 -3.30 -7.76
N GLU A 85 2.85 -2.86 -7.59
CA GLU A 85 2.32 -1.62 -8.16
C GLU A 85 1.59 -0.76 -7.12
#